data_AF-A0A536ZB28-F1
#
_entry.id   AF-A0A536ZB28-F1
#
_cell.length_a   1.000
_cell.length_b   1.000
_cell.length_c   1.000
_cell.angle_alpha   90.00
_cell.angle_beta   90.00
_cell.angle_gamma   90.00
#
_symmetry.space_group_name_H-M   'P 1'
#
loop_
_entity.id
_entity.type
_entity.pdbx_description
1 polymer ?
#
loop_
_entity_poly.entity_id
_entity_poly.type
_entity_poly.pdbx_seq_one_letter_code
_entity_poly.pdbx_strand_id
1 'polypeptide(L)'
;MPGCSADAISSTTVTHRGSARSPMMNPASDRNPIAMKISSCLLFALLIPVAQAQQPAPDVLVKSISEEVVAILKKDKDIQAGDSKKVVDLIETKVVPHFDFIRMTRIAMARNWRLASPEQQKVLAGEFKTLLVRTYSTAISNYRDQQIDY
;
A
#
# COMPACT_ATOMS: atom_id res chain seq x y z
N MET A 1 -25.63 44.89 -49.68
CA MET A 1 -27.01 45.34 -49.40
C MET A 1 -27.70 44.24 -48.61
N PRO A 2 -28.49 44.56 -47.58
CA PRO A 2 -28.20 45.37 -46.39
C PRO A 2 -28.56 44.53 -45.12
N GLY A 3 -28.47 44.96 -43.87
CA GLY A 3 -28.33 46.28 -43.24
C GLY A 3 -28.02 46.05 -41.74
N CYS A 4 -27.34 46.99 -41.06
CA CYS A 4 -27.93 48.18 -40.40
C CYS A 4 -28.89 47.76 -39.27
N SER A 5 -28.75 48.21 -38.03
CA SER A 5 -28.47 49.57 -37.54
C SER A 5 -27.90 49.48 -36.10
N ALA A 6 -26.96 50.36 -35.70
CA ALA A 6 -27.18 51.67 -35.03
C ALA A 6 -27.83 51.50 -33.63
N ASP A 7 -27.35 52.10 -32.54
CA ASP A 7 -26.95 53.50 -32.32
C ASP A 7 -25.80 53.54 -31.27
N ALA A 8 -24.76 54.39 -31.38
CA ALA A 8 -24.74 55.79 -30.93
C ALA A 8 -25.49 55.98 -29.58
N ILE A 9 -24.91 56.57 -28.53
CA ILE A 9 -24.61 58.00 -28.44
C ILE A 9 -23.59 58.23 -27.31
N SER A 10 -22.61 59.06 -27.66
CA SER A 10 -21.63 59.74 -26.80
C SER A 10 -22.28 60.68 -25.80
N SER A 11 -21.75 60.79 -24.57
CA SER A 11 -21.73 62.07 -23.85
C SER A 11 -20.66 62.10 -22.75
N THR A 12 -19.66 62.91 -23.04
CA THR A 12 -18.69 63.62 -22.21
C THR A 12 -19.31 64.20 -20.92
N THR A 13 -18.52 64.33 -19.83
CA THR A 13 -18.25 65.59 -19.08
C THR A 13 -17.66 65.32 -17.67
N VAL A 14 -16.34 65.56 -17.54
CA VAL A 14 -15.64 66.44 -16.57
C VAL A 14 -16.17 66.60 -15.11
N THR A 15 -15.32 66.16 -14.17
CA THR A 15 -14.79 66.84 -12.95
C THR A 15 -15.71 67.44 -11.87
N HIS A 16 -15.60 66.95 -10.62
CA HIS A 16 -15.44 67.82 -9.44
C HIS A 16 -14.75 67.10 -8.25
N ARG A 17 -13.75 67.77 -7.66
CA ARG A 17 -12.99 67.40 -6.46
C ARG A 17 -13.68 68.01 -5.24
N GLY A 18 -13.94 67.26 -4.17
CA GLY A 18 -14.55 67.78 -2.94
C GLY A 18 -14.24 66.93 -1.71
N SER A 19 -13.55 67.56 -0.75
CA SER A 19 -13.01 67.05 0.51
C SER A 19 -14.06 66.91 1.62
N ALA A 20 -14.04 65.83 2.40
CA ALA A 20 -14.44 65.83 3.82
C ALA A 20 -13.81 64.64 4.58
N ARG A 21 -13.40 64.90 5.82
CA ARG A 21 -12.51 64.10 6.66
C ARG A 21 -13.27 63.64 7.93
N SER A 22 -13.39 62.33 8.14
CA SER A 22 -13.60 61.58 9.42
C SER A 22 -14.94 61.76 10.21
N PRO A 23 -15.30 60.93 11.23
CA PRO A 23 -14.73 59.68 11.77
C PRO A 23 -15.73 58.51 12.06
N MET A 24 -15.16 57.34 12.40
CA MET A 24 -15.67 56.28 13.32
C MET A 24 -17.01 55.56 13.09
N MET A 25 -16.93 54.25 12.83
CA MET A 25 -17.66 53.21 13.57
C MET A 25 -16.96 51.85 13.35
N ASN A 26 -16.27 51.34 14.37
CA ASN A 26 -15.72 49.99 14.41
C ASN A 26 -16.63 49.15 15.32
N PRO A 27 -17.51 48.28 14.81
CA PRO A 27 -18.35 47.49 15.68
C PRO A 27 -17.62 46.24 16.16
N ALA A 28 -17.49 46.18 17.48
CA ALA A 28 -17.50 44.98 18.30
C ALA A 28 -16.48 43.88 17.95
N SER A 29 -15.35 43.93 18.66
CA SER A 29 -14.60 42.73 19.04
C SER A 29 -15.51 41.82 19.86
N ASP A 30 -16.17 40.89 19.18
CA ASP A 30 -16.94 39.82 19.82
C ASP A 30 -15.95 38.78 20.35
N ARG A 31 -15.65 38.87 21.65
CA ARG A 31 -14.79 37.94 22.38
C ARG A 31 -15.52 36.61 22.54
N ASN A 32 -15.33 35.72 21.59
CA ASN A 32 -15.79 34.32 21.65
C ASN A 32 -14.79 33.45 22.44
N PRO A 33 -15.07 33.04 23.69
CA PRO A 33 -14.14 32.23 24.51
C PRO A 33 -14.00 30.78 24.00
N ILE A 34 -14.79 30.39 22.99
CA ILE A 34 -14.82 29.05 22.40
C ILE A 34 -13.62 28.83 21.47
N ALA A 35 -13.13 29.87 20.78
CA ALA A 35 -11.93 29.78 19.94
C ALA A 35 -10.67 29.43 20.76
N MET A 36 -10.64 29.81 22.05
CA MET A 36 -9.51 29.57 22.93
C MET A 36 -9.44 28.13 23.46
N LYS A 37 -10.57 27.40 23.52
CA LYS A 37 -10.59 25.97 23.92
C LYS A 37 -10.30 25.02 22.77
N ILE A 38 -10.73 25.35 21.55
CA ILE A 38 -10.48 24.53 20.35
C ILE A 38 -8.98 24.57 19.96
N SER A 39 -8.31 25.71 20.22
CA SER A 39 -6.87 25.86 20.02
C SER A 39 -6.04 24.94 20.94
N SER A 40 -6.53 24.64 22.15
CA SER A 40 -5.84 23.77 23.11
C SER A 40 -5.88 22.27 22.70
N CYS A 41 -6.98 21.81 22.08
CA CYS A 41 -7.08 20.42 21.61
C CYS A 41 -6.25 20.16 20.33
N LEU A 42 -6.07 21.17 19.46
CA LEU A 42 -5.24 21.00 18.25
C LEU A 42 -3.75 20.89 18.57
N LEU A 43 -3.27 21.47 19.67
CA LEU A 43 -1.86 21.39 20.05
C LEU A 43 -1.48 20.02 20.62
N PHE A 44 -2.43 19.26 21.18
CA PHE A 44 -2.15 17.97 21.82
C PHE A 44 -2.18 16.78 20.83
N ALA A 45 -2.79 16.95 19.65
CA ALA A 45 -2.85 15.90 18.62
C ALA A 45 -1.55 15.71 17.82
N LEU A 46 -0.58 16.63 17.94
CA LEU A 46 0.68 16.58 17.19
C LEU A 46 1.78 15.74 17.87
N LEU A 47 1.54 15.26 19.09
CA LEU A 47 2.52 14.50 19.88
C LEU A 47 2.30 12.97 19.83
N ILE A 48 1.48 12.46 18.91
CA ILE A 48 1.37 11.01 18.72
C ILE A 48 2.61 10.55 17.94
N PRO A 49 3.53 9.79 18.55
CA PRO A 49 4.60 9.17 17.79
C PRO A 49 3.96 8.21 16.81
N VAL A 50 4.14 8.46 15.51
CA VAL A 50 3.85 7.47 14.48
C VAL A 50 4.88 6.38 14.66
N ALA A 51 4.52 5.33 15.40
CA ALA A 51 5.31 4.12 15.46
C ALA A 51 5.34 3.52 14.05
N GLN A 52 6.42 3.78 13.31
CA GLN A 52 6.67 3.08 12.07
C GLN A 52 6.99 1.63 12.43
N ALA A 53 6.10 0.71 12.07
CA ALA A 53 6.40 -0.72 12.14
C ALA A 53 7.58 -1.00 11.22
N GLN A 54 8.79 -1.08 11.79
CA GLN A 54 10.00 -1.42 11.09
C GLN A 54 9.81 -2.83 10.53
N GLN A 55 9.64 -2.94 9.20
CA GLN A 55 9.64 -4.24 8.56
C GLN A 55 11.00 -4.90 8.83
N PRO A 56 11.05 -6.19 9.20
CA PRO A 56 12.32 -6.88 9.40
C PRO A 56 13.15 -6.77 8.13
N ALA A 57 14.46 -6.64 8.30
CA ALA A 57 15.37 -6.62 7.16
C ALA A 57 15.17 -7.92 6.33
N PRO A 58 15.32 -7.86 4.99
CA PRO A 58 14.96 -8.99 4.13
C PRO A 58 15.70 -10.30 4.47
N ASP A 59 16.95 -10.20 4.92
CA ASP A 59 17.78 -11.29 5.43
C ASP A 59 17.20 -11.90 6.72
N VAL A 60 16.76 -11.05 7.64
CA VAL A 60 16.13 -11.48 8.90
C VAL A 60 14.82 -12.19 8.63
N LEU A 61 14.04 -11.74 7.64
CA LEU A 61 12.79 -12.39 7.24
C LEU A 61 13.04 -13.78 6.66
N VAL A 62 14.01 -13.92 5.74
CA VAL A 62 14.33 -15.24 5.17
C VAL A 62 14.79 -16.19 6.26
N LYS A 63 15.68 -15.74 7.15
CA LYS A 63 16.19 -16.54 8.26
C LYS A 63 15.07 -16.99 9.20
N SER A 64 14.20 -16.08 9.63
CA SER A 64 13.15 -16.41 10.58
C SER A 64 12.14 -17.42 10.02
N ILE A 65 11.74 -17.28 8.76
CA ILE A 65 10.83 -18.21 8.10
C ILE A 65 11.47 -19.58 7.90
N SER A 66 12.74 -19.62 7.46
CA SER A 66 13.49 -20.88 7.33
C SER A 66 13.64 -21.61 8.66
N GLU A 67 14.00 -20.90 9.73
CA GLU A 67 14.09 -21.46 11.08
C GLU A 67 12.73 -21.96 11.60
N GLU A 68 11.65 -21.20 11.38
CA GLU A 68 10.30 -21.58 11.78
C GLU A 68 9.85 -22.86 11.07
N VAL A 69 10.02 -22.93 9.75
CA VAL A 69 9.66 -24.12 8.96
C VAL A 69 10.46 -25.33 9.45
N VAL A 70 11.78 -25.23 9.58
CA VAL A 70 12.63 -26.33 10.08
C VAL A 70 12.21 -26.75 11.50
N ALA A 71 11.89 -25.81 12.38
CA ALA A 71 11.43 -26.11 13.72
C ALA A 71 10.10 -26.89 13.73
N ILE A 72 9.17 -26.57 12.82
CA ILE A 72 7.91 -27.30 12.68
C ILE A 72 8.14 -28.71 12.13
N LEU A 73 8.96 -28.84 11.08
CA LEU A 73 9.31 -30.15 10.50
C LEU A 73 9.94 -31.10 11.54
N LYS A 74 10.77 -30.57 12.44
CA LYS A 74 11.40 -31.35 13.53
C LYS A 74 10.47 -31.69 14.69
N LYS A 75 9.35 -30.98 14.86
CA LYS A 75 8.39 -31.20 15.96
C LYS A 75 7.20 -32.07 15.54
N ASP A 76 6.74 -31.95 14.30
CA ASP A 76 5.58 -32.69 13.82
C ASP A 76 5.96 -34.11 13.38
N LYS A 77 5.49 -35.11 14.14
CA LYS A 77 5.78 -36.53 13.90
C LYS A 77 5.10 -37.07 12.65
N ASP A 78 3.96 -36.52 12.24
CA ASP A 78 3.23 -36.99 11.07
C ASP A 78 3.94 -36.51 9.79
N ILE A 79 4.48 -35.28 9.82
CA ILE A 79 5.37 -34.79 8.77
C ILE A 79 6.63 -35.67 8.68
N GLN A 80 7.23 -36.06 9.82
CA GLN A 80 8.37 -36.99 9.83
C GLN A 80 8.01 -38.39 9.34
N ALA A 81 6.78 -38.83 9.56
CA ALA A 81 6.27 -40.09 9.03
C ALA A 81 5.99 -40.03 7.50
N GLY A 82 6.13 -38.86 6.88
CA GLY A 82 5.97 -38.67 5.44
C GLY A 82 4.57 -38.22 5.01
N ASP A 83 3.78 -37.61 5.91
CA ASP A 83 2.49 -37.02 5.54
C ASP A 83 2.69 -35.80 4.63
N SER A 84 2.64 -36.08 3.32
CA SER A 84 2.76 -35.06 2.28
C SER A 84 1.68 -33.97 2.33
N LYS A 85 0.48 -34.28 2.85
CA LYS A 85 -0.61 -33.32 2.93
C LYS A 85 -0.30 -32.25 3.96
N LYS A 86 0.17 -32.66 5.15
CA LYS A 86 0.60 -31.71 6.19
C LYS A 86 1.78 -30.84 5.76
N VAL A 87 2.71 -31.38 4.98
CA VAL A 87 3.83 -30.58 4.43
C VAL A 87 3.34 -29.54 3.44
N VAL A 88 2.39 -29.90 2.55
CA VAL A 88 1.75 -28.94 1.64
C VAL A 88 1.05 -27.83 2.44
N ASP A 89 0.24 -28.20 3.44
CA ASP A 89 -0.50 -27.23 4.26
C ASP A 89 0.47 -26.28 5.02
N LEU A 90 1.60 -26.79 5.52
CA LEU A 90 2.66 -25.98 6.14
C LEU A 90 3.26 -24.98 5.14
N ILE A 91 3.59 -25.42 3.93
CA ILE A 91 4.16 -24.55 2.88
C ILE A 91 3.14 -23.49 2.46
N GLU A 92 1.87 -23.86 2.29
CA GLU A 92 0.82 -22.92 1.91
C GLU A 92 0.59 -21.83 2.96
N THR A 93 0.79 -22.14 4.23
CA THR A 93 0.55 -21.20 5.33
C THR A 93 1.78 -20.36 5.69
N LYS A 94 2.99 -20.93 5.61
CA LYS A 94 4.22 -20.30 6.10
C LYS A 94 5.17 -19.82 5.02
N VAL A 95 5.11 -20.39 3.82
CA VAL A 95 6.09 -20.12 2.77
C VAL A 95 5.43 -19.29 1.66
N VAL A 96 4.30 -19.76 1.14
CA VAL A 96 3.56 -19.13 0.02
C VAL A 96 3.27 -17.64 0.22
N PRO A 97 2.88 -17.12 1.40
CA PRO A 97 2.59 -15.70 1.58
C PRO A 97 3.76 -14.75 1.32
N HIS A 98 5.00 -15.27 1.37
CA HIS A 98 6.21 -14.48 1.17
C HIS A 98 6.64 -14.39 -0.31
N PHE A 99 5.91 -15.03 -1.23
CA PHE A 99 6.25 -15.05 -2.66
C PHE A 99 5.24 -14.27 -3.51
N ASP A 100 5.77 -13.48 -4.44
CA ASP A 100 4.99 -12.88 -5.52
C ASP A 100 4.99 -13.81 -6.74
N PHE A 101 4.02 -14.72 -6.77
CA PHE A 101 3.87 -15.70 -7.86
C PHE A 101 3.61 -15.05 -9.21
N ILE A 102 2.96 -13.87 -9.26
CA ILE A 102 2.74 -13.15 -10.52
C ILE A 102 4.06 -12.66 -11.07
N ARG A 103 4.89 -12.02 -10.23
CA ARG A 103 6.22 -11.55 -10.63
C ARG A 103 7.14 -12.70 -11.02
N MET A 104 7.15 -13.80 -10.26
CA MET A 104 7.96 -14.98 -10.57
C MET A 104 7.54 -15.61 -11.90
N THR A 105 6.24 -15.82 -12.12
CA THR A 105 5.73 -16.42 -13.37
C THR A 105 6.03 -15.52 -14.55
N ARG A 106 5.93 -14.19 -14.38
CA ARG A 106 6.33 -13.22 -15.41
C ARG A 106 7.80 -13.37 -15.80
N ILE A 107 8.70 -13.53 -14.82
CA ILE A 107 10.13 -13.74 -15.10
C ILE A 107 10.33 -15.06 -15.85
N ALA A 108 9.68 -16.15 -15.41
CA ALA A 108 9.78 -17.47 -16.03
C ALA A 108 9.26 -17.49 -17.49
N MET A 109 8.16 -16.79 -17.77
CA MET A 109 7.57 -16.72 -19.12
C MET A 109 8.26 -15.71 -20.04
N ALA A 110 9.03 -14.78 -19.48
CA ALA A 110 9.76 -13.74 -20.20
C ALA A 110 8.87 -13.02 -21.23
N ARG A 111 9.27 -13.01 -22.50
CA ARG A 111 8.53 -12.36 -23.60
C ARG A 111 7.11 -12.89 -23.80
N ASN A 112 6.83 -14.13 -23.40
CA ASN A 112 5.52 -14.74 -23.61
C ASN A 112 4.48 -14.22 -22.61
N TRP A 113 4.90 -13.61 -21.49
CA TRP A 113 3.98 -13.06 -20.49
C TRP A 113 3.03 -12.02 -21.08
N ARG A 114 3.54 -11.14 -21.94
CA ARG A 114 2.78 -10.06 -22.58
C ARG A 114 1.80 -10.55 -23.66
N LEU A 115 1.87 -11.83 -24.05
CA LEU A 115 0.93 -12.43 -25.01
C LEU A 115 -0.29 -13.03 -24.31
N ALA A 116 -0.22 -13.28 -23.01
CA ALA A 116 -1.31 -13.87 -22.23
C ALA A 116 -2.31 -12.80 -21.79
N SER A 117 -3.61 -13.11 -21.86
CA SER A 117 -4.67 -12.27 -21.28
C SER A 117 -4.53 -12.17 -19.76
N PRO A 118 -5.14 -11.17 -19.10
CA PRO A 118 -5.12 -11.08 -17.64
C PRO A 118 -5.63 -12.36 -16.94
N GLU A 119 -6.64 -13.01 -17.50
CA GLU A 119 -7.19 -14.27 -17.00
C GLU A 119 -6.19 -15.42 -17.16
N GLN A 120 -5.55 -15.52 -18.33
CA GLN A 120 -4.52 -16.53 -18.58
C GLN A 120 -3.31 -16.33 -17.65
N GLN A 121 -2.89 -15.08 -17.43
CA GLN A 121 -1.81 -14.75 -16.51
C GLN A 121 -2.11 -15.23 -15.08
N LYS A 122 -3.35 -15.07 -14.62
CA LYS A 122 -3.79 -15.55 -13.30
C LYS A 122 -3.78 -17.07 -13.22
N VAL A 123 -4.30 -17.75 -14.24
CA VAL A 123 -4.29 -19.22 -14.31
C VAL A 123 -2.85 -19.74 -14.32
N LEU A 124 -2.00 -19.18 -15.17
CA LEU A 124 -0.58 -19.55 -15.27
C LEU A 124 0.17 -19.38 -13.94
N ALA A 125 -0.05 -18.28 -13.23
CA ALA A 125 0.56 -18.07 -11.92
C ALA A 125 0.04 -19.06 -10.86
N GLY A 126 -1.25 -19.42 -10.93
CA GLY A 126 -1.84 -20.47 -10.09
C GLY A 126 -1.22 -21.84 -10.33
N GLU A 127 -1.12 -22.25 -11.60
CA GLU A 127 -0.49 -23.54 -11.96
C GLU A 127 1.00 -23.56 -11.62
N PHE A 128 1.70 -22.45 -11.81
CA PHE A 128 3.09 -22.32 -11.41
C PHE A 128 3.27 -22.47 -9.90
N LYS A 129 2.40 -21.83 -9.08
CA LYS A 129 2.36 -22.07 -7.63
C LYS A 129 2.18 -23.55 -7.34
N THR A 130 1.15 -24.18 -7.91
CA THR A 130 0.83 -25.60 -7.67
C THR A 130 2.02 -26.52 -8.00
N LEU A 131 2.70 -26.28 -9.12
CA LEU A 131 3.89 -27.02 -9.52
C LEU A 131 5.03 -26.89 -8.50
N LEU A 132 5.33 -25.67 -8.07
CA LEU A 132 6.40 -25.41 -7.10
C LEU A 132 6.09 -26.05 -5.75
N VAL A 133 4.88 -25.82 -5.23
CA VAL A 133 4.47 -26.43 -3.95
C VAL A 133 4.60 -27.94 -4.03
N ARG A 134 4.03 -28.58 -5.05
CA ARG A 134 4.11 -30.04 -5.21
C ARG A 134 5.55 -30.55 -5.27
N THR A 135 6.42 -29.90 -6.05
CA THR A 135 7.80 -30.35 -6.26
C THR A 135 8.64 -30.21 -5.00
N TYR A 136 8.52 -29.08 -4.30
CA TYR A 136 9.36 -28.79 -3.14
C TYR A 136 8.80 -29.39 -1.84
N SER A 137 7.49 -29.67 -1.73
CA SER A 137 6.93 -30.43 -0.61
C SER A 137 7.60 -31.80 -0.44
N THR A 138 7.86 -32.50 -1.55
CA THR A 138 8.55 -33.79 -1.51
C THR A 138 10.00 -33.67 -1.04
N ALA A 139 10.70 -32.60 -1.45
CA ALA A 139 12.07 -32.35 -0.97
C ALA A 139 12.07 -32.05 0.54
N ILE A 140 11.10 -31.28 1.01
CA ILE A 140 10.95 -30.87 2.40
C ILE A 140 10.52 -32.05 3.30
N SER A 141 9.66 -32.95 2.83
CA SER A 141 9.27 -34.14 3.61
C SER A 141 10.45 -35.07 3.93
N ASN A 142 11.49 -35.05 3.08
CA ASN A 142 12.71 -35.82 3.25
C ASN A 142 13.75 -35.13 4.16
N TYR A 143 13.47 -33.92 4.64
CA TYR A 143 14.35 -33.20 5.54
C TYR A 143 14.43 -33.89 6.91
N ARG A 144 15.64 -34.17 7.40
CA ARG A 144 15.88 -34.75 8.72
C ARG A 144 16.76 -33.84 9.56
N ASP A 145 18.02 -33.62 9.16
CA ASP A 145 18.98 -32.88 9.99
C ASP A 145 19.96 -31.99 9.20
N GLN A 146 19.55 -31.44 8.06
CA GLN A 146 20.41 -30.48 7.35
C GLN A 146 20.55 -29.18 8.19
N GLN A 147 21.73 -28.57 8.17
CA GLN A 147 21.96 -27.21 8.69
C GLN A 147 21.78 -26.20 7.55
N ILE A 148 21.18 -25.05 7.87
CA ILE A 148 21.03 -23.92 6.94
C ILE A 148 22.05 -22.87 7.36
N ASP A 149 22.98 -22.55 6.46
CA ASP A 149 23.94 -21.46 6.61
C ASP A 149 23.42 -20.20 5.90
N TYR A 150 23.70 -19.01 6.45
CA TYR A 150 23.18 -17.71 5.99
C TYR A 150 24.31 -16.73 5.67
#